data_AF-A0A8K0P6P1-F1
#
_entry.id   AF-A0A8K0P6P1-F1
#
_cell.length_a   1.000
_cell.length_b   1.000
_cell.length_c   1.000
_cell.angle_alpha   90.00
_cell.angle_beta   90.00
_cell.angle_gamma   90.00
#
_symmetry.space_group_name_H-M   'P 1'
#
loop_
_entity.id
_entity.type
_entity.pdbx_description
1 polymer ?
#
loop_
_entity_poly.entity_id
_entity_poly.type
_entity_poly.pdbx_seq_one_letter_code
_entity_poly.pdbx_strand_id
1 'polypeptide(L)'
;MNEFLHEARRNLGQLDEFDTVQVVMGNESCDLDSAVSALVFGLYLSRTSSTVSVPGKRIAVIPLLNIPQSELPLKTEVMFFFNENDVPVEMLIFRDEIDLHALHAAGRLALVLVDHHSLPPDDRALAQSVAEVLDHRPRDPHAPPFPPHAPVDLRPVGSCCTLVADRLTATKAGQALLTRQVAMLLFVLVSFFRKCRRRMGEWRRLLVVLWV
;
A
#
# COMPACT_ATOMS: atom_id res chain seq x y z
N MET A 1 -9.61 7.82 -4.53
CA MET A 1 -9.02 6.51 -4.80
C MET A 1 -9.12 6.16 -6.29
N ASN A 2 -10.33 6.23 -6.85
CA ASN A 2 -10.62 5.70 -8.19
C ASN A 2 -9.74 6.30 -9.31
N GLU A 3 -9.53 7.62 -9.33
CA GLU A 3 -8.62 8.26 -10.29
C GLU A 3 -7.20 7.69 -10.25
N PHE A 4 -6.68 7.44 -9.04
CA PHE A 4 -5.35 6.84 -8.86
C PHE A 4 -5.31 5.39 -9.37
N LEU A 5 -6.35 4.59 -9.13
CA LEU A 5 -6.41 3.22 -9.65
C LEU A 5 -6.47 3.20 -11.19
N HIS A 6 -7.25 4.09 -11.81
CA HIS A 6 -7.25 4.25 -13.26
C HIS A 6 -5.87 4.70 -13.79
N GLU A 7 -5.20 5.62 -13.09
CA GLU A 7 -3.85 6.07 -13.43
C GLU A 7 -2.84 4.90 -13.34
N ALA A 8 -2.85 4.15 -12.25
CA ALA A 8 -2.00 2.99 -12.05
C ALA A 8 -2.23 1.92 -13.14
N ARG A 9 -3.50 1.62 -13.47
CA ARG A 9 -3.85 0.66 -14.53
C ARG A 9 -3.36 1.10 -15.90
N ARG A 10 -3.46 2.39 -16.24
CA ARG A 10 -2.87 2.93 -17.48
C ARG A 10 -1.35 2.81 -17.46
N ASN A 11 -0.71 3.17 -16.34
CA ASN A 11 0.74 3.12 -16.20
C ASN A 11 1.28 1.69 -16.31
N LEU A 12 0.54 0.69 -15.83
CA LEU A 12 0.87 -0.73 -15.99
C LEU A 12 1.01 -1.13 -17.47
N GLY A 13 0.18 -0.57 -18.35
CA GLY A 13 0.25 -0.83 -19.79
C GLY A 13 1.41 -0.13 -20.52
N GLN A 14 2.15 0.74 -19.84
CA GLN A 14 3.24 1.54 -20.42
C GLN A 14 4.43 1.65 -19.45
N LEU A 15 4.72 0.57 -18.70
CA LEU A 15 5.76 0.60 -17.66
C LEU A 15 7.12 1.06 -18.22
N ASP A 16 7.46 0.72 -19.46
CA ASP A 16 8.71 1.11 -20.14
C ASP A 16 8.94 2.61 -20.27
N GLU A 17 7.89 3.41 -20.09
CA GLU A 17 8.02 4.87 -20.04
C GLU A 17 8.63 5.39 -18.72
N PHE A 18 8.65 4.58 -17.66
CA PHE A 18 9.05 5.00 -16.33
C PHE A 18 10.46 4.54 -15.98
N ASP A 19 11.28 5.45 -15.44
CA ASP A 19 12.61 5.15 -14.93
C ASP A 19 12.53 4.25 -13.69
N THR A 20 11.45 4.37 -12.91
CA THR A 20 11.23 3.61 -11.69
C THR A 20 9.77 3.20 -11.57
N VAL A 21 9.54 1.95 -11.21
CA VAL A 21 8.23 1.39 -10.89
C VAL A 21 8.20 1.12 -9.39
N GLN A 22 7.49 1.99 -8.67
CA GLN A 22 7.28 1.86 -7.24
C GLN A 22 6.05 0.97 -6.98
N VAL A 23 6.29 -0.27 -6.57
CA VAL A 23 5.22 -1.24 -6.30
C VAL A 23 4.92 -1.25 -4.81
N VAL A 24 3.66 -1.05 -4.44
CA VAL A 24 3.20 -1.20 -3.04
C VAL A 24 2.48 -2.54 -2.92
N MET A 25 3.08 -3.47 -2.19
CA MET A 25 2.66 -4.87 -2.15
C MET A 25 2.27 -5.28 -0.73
N GLY A 26 1.08 -5.88 -0.62
CA GLY A 26 0.60 -6.56 0.60
C GLY A 26 1.16 -7.99 0.76
N ASN A 27 0.78 -8.67 1.84
CA ASN A 27 1.14 -10.07 2.06
C ASN A 27 0.43 -11.03 1.06
N GLU A 28 0.90 -12.27 0.90
CA GLU A 28 0.28 -13.26 -0.02
C GLU A 28 -1.12 -13.74 0.38
N SER A 29 -1.53 -13.53 1.63
CA SER A 29 -2.89 -13.86 2.06
C SER A 29 -3.93 -12.90 1.46
N CYS A 30 -3.50 -11.69 1.07
CA CYS A 30 -4.36 -10.63 0.53
C CYS A 30 -5.67 -10.50 1.34
N ASP A 31 -5.54 -10.48 2.66
CA ASP A 31 -6.61 -10.10 3.56
C ASP A 31 -6.97 -8.62 3.42
N LEU A 32 -8.02 -8.19 4.13
CA LEU A 32 -8.51 -6.83 4.00
C LEU A 32 -7.48 -5.77 4.44
N ASP A 33 -6.65 -6.08 5.46
CA ASP A 33 -5.65 -5.15 5.97
C ASP A 33 -4.52 -4.90 4.97
N SER A 34 -3.98 -5.97 4.39
CA SER A 34 -2.96 -5.88 3.33
C SER A 34 -3.49 -5.21 2.06
N ALA A 35 -4.71 -5.57 1.63
CA ALA A 35 -5.32 -4.99 0.43
C ALA A 35 -5.57 -3.48 0.58
N VAL A 36 -6.20 -3.05 1.68
CA VAL A 36 -6.45 -1.62 1.94
C VAL A 36 -5.15 -0.86 2.14
N SER A 37 -4.18 -1.44 2.88
CA SER A 37 -2.87 -0.81 3.10
C SER A 37 -2.17 -0.53 1.77
N ALA A 38 -2.18 -1.50 0.83
CA ALA A 38 -1.54 -1.34 -0.47
C ALA A 38 -2.18 -0.22 -1.30
N LEU A 39 -3.52 -0.18 -1.37
CA LEU A 39 -4.23 0.85 -2.13
C LEU A 39 -4.03 2.25 -1.56
N VAL A 40 -4.21 2.42 -0.25
CA VAL A 40 -4.17 3.74 0.40
C VAL A 40 -2.74 4.27 0.48
N PHE A 41 -1.77 3.41 0.77
CA PHE A 41 -0.38 3.84 0.79
C PHE A 41 0.16 4.10 -0.62
N GLY A 42 -0.25 3.32 -1.62
CA GLY A 42 0.00 3.61 -3.04
C GLY A 42 -0.55 4.98 -3.46
N LEU A 43 -1.79 5.31 -3.07
CA LEU A 43 -2.37 6.62 -3.33
C LEU A 43 -1.54 7.73 -2.69
N TYR A 44 -1.16 7.56 -1.42
CA TYR A 44 -0.30 8.51 -0.71
C TYR A 44 1.01 8.76 -1.46
N LEU A 45 1.75 7.68 -1.77
CA LEU A 45 3.01 7.76 -2.51
C LEU A 45 2.82 8.38 -3.90
N SER A 46 1.76 8.07 -4.64
CA SER A 46 1.52 8.67 -5.97
C SER A 46 1.38 10.20 -5.94
N ARG A 47 0.94 10.76 -4.82
CA ARG A 47 0.72 12.21 -4.66
C ARG A 47 1.86 12.91 -3.91
N THR A 48 2.69 12.16 -3.16
CA THR A 48 3.82 12.72 -2.42
C THR A 48 5.18 12.38 -3.01
N SER A 49 5.34 11.28 -3.75
CA SER A 49 6.60 10.94 -4.43
C SER A 49 6.94 11.96 -5.52
N SER A 50 5.93 12.61 -6.12
CA SER A 50 6.10 13.73 -7.05
C SER A 50 6.82 14.94 -6.43
N THR A 51 6.90 15.05 -5.11
CA THR A 51 7.60 16.16 -4.42
C THR A 51 9.03 15.80 -3.98
N VAL A 52 9.41 14.52 -4.02
CA VAL A 52 10.74 13.99 -3.60
C VAL A 52 11.56 13.47 -4.79
N SER A 53 10.96 13.45 -5.98
CA SER A 53 11.61 12.95 -7.20
C SER A 53 12.79 13.83 -7.63
N VAL A 54 13.89 13.19 -8.03
CA VAL A 54 14.97 13.85 -8.77
C VAL A 54 14.35 14.48 -10.03
N PRO A 55 14.57 15.79 -10.31
CA PRO A 55 14.01 16.44 -11.48
C PRO A 55 14.28 15.63 -12.76
N GLY A 56 13.22 15.30 -13.49
CA GLY A 56 13.30 14.61 -14.78
C GLY A 56 13.14 13.09 -14.75
N LYS A 57 13.06 12.44 -13.58
CA LYS A 57 12.74 11.00 -13.51
C LYS A 57 11.23 10.76 -13.42
N ARG A 58 10.72 9.86 -14.26
CA ARG A 58 9.32 9.42 -14.24
C ARG A 58 9.17 8.20 -13.34
N ILE A 59 8.25 8.28 -12.38
CA ILE A 59 7.94 7.20 -11.44
C ILE A 59 6.49 6.75 -11.62
N ALA A 60 6.27 5.46 -11.84
CA ALA A 60 4.94 4.86 -11.75
C ALA A 60 4.73 4.29 -10.36
N VAL A 61 3.60 4.60 -9.71
CA VAL A 61 3.21 3.98 -8.44
C VAL A 61 2.10 2.97 -8.70
N ILE A 62 2.35 1.71 -8.36
CA ILE A 62 1.48 0.56 -8.65
C ILE A 62 1.05 -0.09 -7.33
N PRO A 63 -0.23 -0.01 -6.93
CA PRO A 63 -0.74 -0.77 -5.80
C PRO A 63 -1.02 -2.21 -6.25
N LEU A 64 -0.33 -3.18 -5.65
CA LEU A 64 -0.36 -4.58 -6.05
C LEU A 64 -1.04 -5.44 -4.98
N LEU A 65 -2.08 -6.17 -5.38
CA LEU A 65 -2.63 -7.26 -4.59
C LEU A 65 -1.81 -8.52 -4.85
N ASN A 66 -1.18 -9.08 -3.81
CA ASN A 66 -0.20 -10.16 -3.95
C ASN A 66 -0.85 -11.56 -4.08
N ILE A 67 -1.80 -11.65 -5.00
CA ILE A 67 -2.50 -12.88 -5.42
C ILE A 67 -2.69 -12.82 -6.93
N PRO A 68 -2.88 -13.95 -7.63
CA PRO A 68 -3.29 -13.92 -9.02
C PRO A 68 -4.73 -13.38 -9.15
N GLN A 69 -5.04 -12.74 -10.27
CA GLN A 69 -6.37 -12.14 -10.50
C GLN A 69 -7.51 -13.16 -10.32
N SER A 70 -7.28 -14.41 -10.71
CA SER A 70 -8.25 -15.51 -10.58
C SER A 70 -8.65 -15.84 -9.13
N GLU A 71 -7.86 -15.42 -8.15
CA GLU A 71 -8.15 -15.66 -6.73
C GLU A 71 -8.96 -14.55 -6.06
N LEU A 72 -9.11 -13.38 -6.69
CA LEU A 72 -9.90 -12.28 -6.11
C LEU A 72 -11.33 -12.71 -5.70
N PRO A 73 -12.08 -13.51 -6.48
CA PRO A 73 -13.42 -13.97 -6.07
C PRO A 73 -13.44 -14.78 -4.77
N LEU A 74 -12.31 -15.40 -4.39
CA LEU A 74 -12.17 -16.14 -3.13
C LEU A 74 -11.96 -15.20 -1.93
N LYS A 75 -11.53 -13.96 -2.15
CA LYS A 75 -11.35 -12.92 -1.13
C LYS A 75 -12.67 -12.18 -0.89
N THR A 76 -13.68 -12.92 -0.42
CA THR A 76 -15.07 -12.43 -0.28
C THR A 76 -15.19 -11.17 0.59
N GLU A 77 -14.43 -11.09 1.68
CA GLU A 77 -14.39 -9.90 2.55
C GLU A 77 -13.82 -8.68 1.81
N VAL A 78 -12.71 -8.84 1.08
CA VAL A 78 -12.10 -7.77 0.27
C VAL A 78 -13.07 -7.30 -0.81
N MET A 79 -13.66 -8.24 -1.55
CA MET A 79 -14.63 -7.95 -2.60
C MET A 79 -15.84 -7.19 -2.07
N PHE A 80 -16.45 -7.69 -0.98
CA PHE A 80 -17.59 -7.04 -0.35
C PHE A 80 -17.24 -5.62 0.09
N PHE A 81 -16.13 -5.47 0.82
CA PHE A 81 -15.73 -4.18 1.37
C PHE A 81 -15.37 -3.15 0.28
N PHE A 82 -14.70 -3.57 -0.79
CA PHE A 82 -14.37 -2.70 -1.92
C PHE A 82 -15.61 -2.25 -2.67
N ASN A 83 -16.56 -3.14 -2.92
CA ASN A 83 -17.83 -2.78 -3.55
C ASN A 83 -18.63 -1.78 -2.70
N GLU A 84 -18.74 -2.01 -1.38
CA GLU A 84 -19.44 -1.09 -0.46
C GLU A 84 -18.78 0.30 -0.34
N ASN A 85 -17.51 0.42 -0.73
CA ASN A 85 -16.75 1.67 -0.68
C ASN A 85 -16.44 2.22 -2.08
N ASP A 86 -17.17 1.80 -3.11
CA ASP A 86 -17.05 2.28 -4.49
C ASP A 86 -15.62 2.17 -5.07
N VAL A 87 -14.86 1.15 -4.65
CA VAL A 87 -13.54 0.85 -5.21
C VAL A 87 -13.73 0.03 -6.49
N PRO A 88 -13.25 0.51 -7.66
CA PRO A 88 -13.41 -0.18 -8.93
C PRO A 88 -12.52 -1.43 -8.98
N VAL A 89 -13.10 -2.59 -8.67
CA VAL A 89 -12.38 -3.87 -8.57
C VAL A 89 -11.70 -4.28 -9.88
N GLU A 90 -12.24 -3.84 -11.02
CA GLU A 90 -11.69 -4.03 -12.36
C GLU A 90 -10.40 -3.24 -12.63
N MET A 91 -10.09 -2.24 -11.80
CA MET A 91 -8.87 -1.43 -11.89
C MET A 91 -7.77 -1.89 -10.93
N LEU A 92 -8.03 -2.90 -10.10
CA LEU A 92 -7.04 -3.50 -9.20
C LEU A 92 -5.99 -4.25 -10.01
N ILE A 93 -4.75 -4.23 -9.54
CA ILE A 93 -3.60 -4.86 -10.20
C ILE A 93 -3.14 -6.04 -9.36
N PHE A 94 -2.94 -7.18 -10.02
CA PHE A 94 -2.67 -8.48 -9.40
C PHE A 94 -1.25 -8.97 -9.68
N ARG A 95 -0.80 -9.94 -8.88
CA ARG A 95 0.58 -10.44 -8.88
C ARG A 95 1.00 -11.02 -10.24
N ASP A 96 0.07 -11.62 -10.96
CA ASP A 96 0.27 -12.23 -12.28
C ASP A 96 0.24 -11.23 -13.44
N GLU A 97 -0.03 -9.94 -13.18
CA GLU A 97 -0.07 -8.89 -14.20
C GLU A 97 1.23 -8.07 -14.28
N ILE A 98 2.18 -8.27 -13.36
CA ILE A 98 3.43 -7.52 -13.30
C ILE A 98 4.62 -8.44 -12.99
N ASP A 99 5.65 -8.39 -13.84
CA ASP A 99 6.88 -9.15 -13.63
C ASP A 99 7.85 -8.36 -12.72
N LEU A 100 7.73 -8.58 -11.41
CA LEU A 100 8.61 -7.94 -10.43
C LEU A 100 10.08 -8.33 -10.59
N HIS A 101 10.37 -9.56 -11.03
CA HIS A 101 11.75 -10.02 -11.21
C HIS A 101 12.41 -9.36 -12.41
N ALA A 102 11.69 -9.17 -13.51
CA ALA A 102 12.17 -8.41 -14.66
C ALA A 102 12.45 -6.95 -14.29
N LEU A 103 11.54 -6.30 -13.54
CA LEU A 103 11.75 -4.92 -13.06
C LEU A 103 12.95 -4.83 -12.11
N HIS A 104 13.12 -5.81 -11.22
CA HIS A 104 14.28 -5.91 -10.33
C HIS A 104 15.58 -6.08 -11.12
N ALA A 105 15.63 -7.03 -12.05
CA ALA A 105 16.80 -7.29 -12.88
C ALA A 105 17.19 -6.08 -13.74
N ALA A 106 16.21 -5.29 -14.18
CA ALA A 106 16.42 -4.03 -14.89
C ALA A 106 16.85 -2.85 -13.99
N GLY A 107 16.88 -3.03 -12.66
CA GLY A 107 17.19 -1.96 -11.70
C GLY A 107 16.11 -0.88 -11.61
N ARG A 108 14.87 -1.19 -12.03
CA ARG A 108 13.74 -0.25 -12.11
C ARG A 108 12.72 -0.45 -10.99
N LEU A 109 12.80 -1.54 -10.23
CA LEU A 109 11.86 -1.84 -9.14
C LEU A 109 12.25 -1.10 -7.84
N ALA A 110 11.29 -0.35 -7.30
CA ALA A 110 11.28 0.10 -5.91
C ALA A 110 10.09 -0.55 -5.19
N LEU A 111 10.35 -1.49 -4.28
CA LEU A 111 9.32 -2.31 -3.64
C LEU A 111 8.98 -1.75 -2.25
N VAL A 112 7.72 -1.46 -2.00
CA VAL A 112 7.21 -1.04 -0.71
C VAL A 112 6.37 -2.18 -0.14
N LEU A 113 6.77 -2.70 1.02
CA LEU A 113 6.06 -3.79 1.69
C LEU A 113 5.10 -3.19 2.71
N VAL A 114 3.83 -3.56 2.61
CA VAL A 114 2.82 -3.22 3.61
C VAL A 114 2.21 -4.49 4.17
N ASP A 115 1.92 -4.46 5.47
CA ASP A 115 1.36 -5.57 6.22
C ASP A 115 2.21 -6.85 6.15
N HIS A 116 3.50 -6.71 5.80
CA HIS A 116 4.52 -7.75 5.85
C HIS A 116 5.93 -7.21 5.77
N HIS A 117 6.87 -7.98 6.31
CA HIS A 117 8.31 -7.74 6.17
C HIS A 117 9.11 -9.03 5.91
N SER A 118 8.44 -10.16 5.71
CA SER A 118 9.09 -11.42 5.31
C SER A 118 8.73 -11.70 3.87
N LEU A 119 9.73 -11.82 3.00
CA LEU A 119 9.53 -12.20 1.61
C LEU A 119 9.55 -13.74 1.48
N PRO A 120 8.59 -14.34 0.77
CA PRO A 120 8.61 -15.78 0.50
C PRO A 120 9.86 -16.17 -0.32
N PRO A 121 10.22 -17.47 -0.37
CA PRO A 121 11.42 -17.93 -1.06
C PRO A 121 11.59 -17.38 -2.48
N ASP A 122 10.51 -17.36 -3.26
CA ASP A 122 10.50 -16.88 -4.65
C ASP A 122 10.84 -15.39 -4.75
N ASP A 123 10.44 -14.59 -3.75
CA ASP A 123 10.65 -13.14 -3.71
C ASP A 123 11.92 -12.72 -2.99
N ARG A 124 12.72 -13.66 -2.47
CA ARG A 124 13.94 -13.31 -1.70
C ARG A 124 14.91 -12.42 -2.48
N ALA A 125 15.01 -12.59 -3.79
CA ALA A 125 15.85 -11.75 -4.64
C ALA A 125 15.39 -10.28 -4.64
N LEU A 126 14.09 -10.03 -4.48
CA LEU A 126 13.50 -8.69 -4.46
C LEU A 126 13.86 -7.90 -3.20
N ALA A 127 14.44 -8.52 -2.17
CA ALA A 127 14.83 -7.86 -0.92
C ALA A 127 15.72 -6.63 -1.16
N GLN A 128 16.60 -6.66 -2.17
CA GLN A 128 17.48 -5.53 -2.50
C GLN A 128 16.75 -4.36 -3.16
N SER A 129 15.54 -4.58 -3.69
CA SER A 129 14.68 -3.54 -4.24
C SER A 129 13.74 -2.94 -3.20
N VAL A 130 13.71 -3.45 -1.97
CA VAL A 130 12.83 -2.93 -0.91
C VAL A 130 13.23 -1.50 -0.54
N ALA A 131 12.30 -0.57 -0.70
CA ALA A 131 12.47 0.86 -0.48
C ALA A 131 11.81 1.35 0.82
N GLU A 132 10.74 0.72 1.29
CA GLU A 132 10.06 1.05 2.56
C GLU A 132 9.26 -0.16 3.06
N VAL A 133 9.14 -0.31 4.39
CA VAL A 133 8.39 -1.40 5.03
C VAL A 133 7.50 -0.83 6.14
N LEU A 134 6.20 -1.13 6.08
CA LEU A 134 5.23 -0.89 7.15
C LEU A 134 4.61 -2.24 7.53
N ASP A 135 4.85 -2.71 8.75
CA ASP A 135 4.23 -3.94 9.24
C ASP A 135 3.94 -3.85 10.74
N HIS A 136 2.86 -4.49 11.16
CA HIS A 136 2.42 -4.49 12.54
C HIS A 136 2.79 -5.77 13.30
N ARG A 137 3.44 -6.72 12.63
CA ARG A 137 3.91 -7.98 13.20
C ARG A 137 5.25 -7.86 13.93
N PRO A 138 5.54 -8.76 14.89
CA PRO A 138 6.87 -8.85 15.50
C PRO A 138 7.93 -9.10 14.43
N ARG A 139 9.14 -8.57 14.64
CA ARG A 139 10.25 -8.78 13.72
C ARG A 139 10.59 -10.27 13.61
N ASP A 140 10.54 -10.77 12.39
CA ASP A 140 10.95 -12.11 12.00
C ASP A 140 12.49 -12.15 11.90
N PRO A 141 13.17 -12.96 12.72
CA PRO A 141 14.62 -13.10 12.68
C PRO A 141 15.13 -13.75 11.38
N HIS A 142 14.25 -14.38 10.59
CA HIS A 142 14.57 -15.03 9.32
C HIS A 142 14.28 -14.16 8.10
N ALA A 143 13.69 -12.97 8.29
CA ALA A 143 13.50 -12.02 7.20
C ALA A 143 14.85 -11.59 6.61
N PRO A 144 14.96 -11.44 5.28
CA PRO A 144 16.18 -10.98 4.65
C PRO A 144 16.53 -9.55 5.11
N PRO A 145 17.82 -9.18 5.15
CA PRO A 145 18.19 -7.79 5.39
C PRO A 145 17.73 -6.91 4.23
N PHE A 146 17.09 -5.79 4.56
CA PHE A 146 16.72 -4.75 3.61
C PHE A 146 17.87 -3.73 3.43
N PRO A 147 17.86 -2.95 2.33
CA PRO A 147 18.84 -1.90 2.12
C PRO A 147 18.90 -0.95 3.33
N PRO A 148 20.09 -0.49 3.77
CA PRO A 148 20.25 0.32 4.99
C PRO A 148 19.46 1.64 4.99
N HIS A 149 19.11 2.14 3.82
CA HIS A 149 18.38 3.39 3.62
C HIS A 149 16.86 3.19 3.54
N ALA A 150 16.37 1.94 3.45
CA ALA A 150 14.94 1.65 3.42
C ALA A 150 14.34 1.89 4.81
N PRO A 151 13.38 2.82 4.97
CA PRO A 151 12.70 2.99 6.25
C PRO A 151 11.90 1.73 6.60
N VAL A 152 12.03 1.29 7.85
CA VAL A 152 11.35 0.09 8.37
C VAL A 152 10.56 0.50 9.62
N ASP A 153 9.23 0.52 9.50
CA ASP A 153 8.30 0.80 10.60
C ASP A 153 7.61 -0.51 11.05
N LEU A 154 8.18 -1.13 12.08
CA LEU A 154 7.62 -2.32 12.74
C LEU A 154 7.06 -1.93 14.11
N ARG A 155 5.75 -1.69 14.19
CA ARG A 155 5.08 -1.26 15.43
C ARG A 155 3.93 -2.19 15.79
N PRO A 156 3.80 -2.60 17.07
CA PRO A 156 2.76 -3.53 17.51
C PRO A 156 1.38 -2.84 17.63
N VAL A 157 0.80 -2.48 16.49
CA VAL A 157 -0.54 -1.91 16.36
C VAL A 157 -1.55 -2.98 15.93
N GLY A 158 -2.84 -2.62 15.96
CA GLY A 158 -3.92 -3.55 15.67
C GLY A 158 -4.02 -4.00 14.22
N SER A 159 -3.58 -3.15 13.29
CA SER A 159 -3.62 -3.39 11.85
C SER A 159 -2.59 -2.49 11.16
N CYS A 160 -2.03 -2.93 10.04
CA CYS A 160 -1.11 -2.16 9.20
C CYS A 160 -1.76 -0.86 8.68
N CYS A 161 -3.07 -0.86 8.42
CA CYS A 161 -3.80 0.36 8.09
C CYS A 161 -3.64 1.46 9.16
N THR A 162 -3.39 1.13 10.43
CA THR A 162 -3.07 2.14 11.46
C THR A 162 -1.76 2.86 11.16
N LEU A 163 -0.74 2.14 10.69
CA LEU A 163 0.55 2.73 10.30
C LEU A 163 0.39 3.59 9.05
N VAL A 164 -0.34 3.11 8.04
CA VAL A 164 -0.65 3.88 6.83
C VAL A 164 -1.39 5.17 7.19
N ALA A 165 -2.41 5.06 8.04
CA ALA A 165 -3.21 6.18 8.51
C ALA A 165 -2.36 7.23 9.27
N ASP A 166 -1.41 6.80 10.11
CA ASP A 166 -0.43 7.67 10.75
C ASP A 166 0.42 8.45 9.71
N ARG A 167 0.84 7.80 8.61
CA ARG A 167 1.64 8.45 7.56
C ARG A 167 0.84 9.53 6.83
N LEU A 168 -0.42 9.24 6.49
CA LEU A 168 -1.30 10.23 5.83
C LEU A 168 -1.53 11.44 6.73
N THR A 169 -1.80 11.21 8.03
CA THR A 169 -2.12 12.31 8.97
C THR A 169 -0.91 13.12 9.41
N ALA A 170 0.31 12.62 9.24
CA ALA A 170 1.54 13.32 9.62
C ALA A 170 1.86 14.56 8.75
N THR A 171 1.24 14.70 7.57
CA THR A 171 1.55 15.78 6.62
C THR A 171 0.29 16.45 6.09
N LYS A 172 0.35 17.74 5.74
CA LYS A 172 -0.79 18.44 5.12
C LYS A 172 -1.17 17.82 3.77
N ALA A 173 -0.18 17.39 2.99
CA ALA A 173 -0.42 16.73 1.70
C ALA A 173 -1.16 15.40 1.89
N GLY A 174 -0.75 14.57 2.86
CA GLY A 174 -1.45 13.33 3.17
C GLY A 174 -2.86 13.55 3.75
N GLN A 175 -3.03 14.57 4.60
CA GLN A 175 -4.35 14.95 5.13
C GLN A 175 -5.31 15.37 4.01
N ALA A 176 -4.83 16.04 2.96
CA ALA A 176 -5.64 16.40 1.81
C ALA A 176 -6.16 15.19 1.01
N LEU A 177 -5.57 14.01 1.18
CA LEU A 177 -6.01 12.76 0.54
C LEU A 177 -7.10 12.03 1.34
N LEU A 178 -7.41 12.46 2.57
CA LEU A 178 -8.45 11.86 3.42
C LEU A 178 -9.86 12.25 2.95
N THR A 179 -10.21 11.87 1.73
CA THR A 179 -11.60 11.93 1.26
C THR A 179 -12.48 10.98 2.07
N ARG A 180 -13.81 11.15 2.01
CA ARG A 180 -14.76 10.23 2.66
C ARG A 180 -14.44 8.76 2.36
N GLN A 181 -14.15 8.45 1.10
CA GLN A 181 -13.82 7.10 0.65
C GLN A 181 -12.54 6.57 1.32
N VAL A 182 -11.43 7.32 1.27
CA VAL A 182 -10.15 6.90 1.87
C VAL A 182 -10.27 6.76 3.39
N ALA A 183 -11.01 7.68 4.02
CA ALA A 183 -11.26 7.63 5.45
C ALA A 183 -12.08 6.39 5.85
N MET A 184 -13.10 6.01 5.06
CA MET A 184 -13.88 4.80 5.31
C MET A 184 -13.05 3.52 5.15
N LEU A 185 -12.21 3.45 4.10
CA LEU A 185 -11.30 2.32 3.88
C LEU A 185 -10.39 2.09 5.10
N LEU A 186 -9.83 3.16 5.67
CA LEU A 186 -8.97 3.06 6.86
C LEU A 186 -9.76 2.84 8.16
N PHE A 187 -10.93 3.49 8.31
CA PHE A 187 -11.62 3.60 9.60
C PHE A 187 -12.08 2.25 10.16
N VAL A 188 -12.60 1.37 9.31
CA VAL A 188 -13.11 0.06 9.73
C VAL A 188 -11.99 -0.77 10.35
N LEU A 189 -10.83 -0.79 9.70
CA LEU A 189 -9.66 -1.56 10.15
C LEU A 189 -9.01 -0.92 11.39
N VAL A 190 -8.88 0.41 11.43
CA VAL A 190 -8.32 1.10 12.62
C VAL A 190 -9.23 0.98 13.85
N SER A 191 -10.55 0.95 13.67
CA SER A 191 -11.52 0.90 14.78
C SER A 191 -11.79 -0.51 15.29
N PHE A 192 -11.71 -1.51 14.42
CA PHE A 192 -11.99 -2.91 14.78
C PHE A 192 -10.90 -3.48 15.70
N PHE A 193 -9.63 -3.12 15.49
CA PHE A 193 -8.52 -3.62 16.30
C PHE A 193 -8.22 -2.69 17.51
N ARG A 194 -9.05 -2.85 18.56
CA ARG A 194 -9.17 -2.03 19.80
C ARG A 194 -7.96 -1.93 20.74
N LYS A 195 -6.70 -2.00 20.27
CA LYS A 195 -5.52 -1.85 21.18
C LYS A 195 -5.00 -0.42 21.36
N CYS A 196 -5.42 0.55 20.53
CA CYS A 196 -4.91 1.93 20.59
C CYS A 196 -5.98 2.96 21.03
N ARG A 197 -6.39 2.95 22.31
CA ARG A 197 -7.37 3.91 22.87
C ARG A 197 -6.95 5.38 22.78
N ARG A 198 -5.65 5.69 22.68
CA ARG A 198 -5.11 7.06 22.81
C ARG A 198 -5.19 7.91 21.53
N ARG A 199 -5.15 7.30 20.34
CA ARG A 199 -5.24 8.01 19.03
C ARG A 199 -6.63 8.05 18.43
N MET A 200 -7.56 7.23 18.94
CA MET A 200 -8.95 7.19 18.45
C MET A 200 -9.67 8.53 18.60
N GLY A 201 -9.28 9.38 19.56
CA GLY A 201 -9.83 10.72 19.73
C GLY A 201 -9.46 11.70 18.61
N GLU A 202 -8.26 11.59 18.05
CA GLU A 202 -7.79 12.43 16.92
C GLU A 202 -8.43 11.96 15.61
N TRP A 203 -8.50 10.65 15.40
CA TRP A 203 -9.20 10.05 14.26
C TRP A 203 -10.69 10.38 14.25
N ARG A 204 -11.37 10.32 15.40
CA ARG A 204 -12.77 10.73 15.52
C ARG A 204 -12.95 12.21 15.21
N ARG A 205 -12.03 13.09 15.59
CA ARG A 205 -12.11 14.52 15.24
C ARG A 205 -11.92 14.76 13.74
N LEU A 206 -10.98 14.07 13.10
CA LEU A 206 -10.79 14.10 11.64
C LEU A 206 -12.01 13.57 10.88
N LEU A 207 -12.61 12.48 11.34
CA LEU A 207 -13.80 11.89 10.72
C LEU A 207 -15.07 12.72 10.94
N VAL A 208 -15.22 13.38 12.10
CA VAL A 208 -16.33 14.30 12.37
C VAL A 208 -16.28 15.51 11.44
N VAL A 209 -15.08 16.00 11.09
CA VAL A 209 -14.91 17.10 10.11
C VAL A 209 -15.24 16.65 8.67
N LEU A 210 -15.14 15.35 8.36
CA LEU A 210 -15.50 14.79 7.05
C LEU A 210 -16.98 14.37 6.94
N TRP A 211 -17.75 14.48 8.03
CA TRP A 211 -19.15 14.06 8.14
C TRP A 211 -20.15 15.23 8.31
N VAL A 212 -19.68 16.48 8.23
CA VAL A 212 -20.49 17.71 8.16
C VAL A 212 -20.24 18.39 6.82
#